data_AF-F3MJ65-F1
#
_entry.id   AF-F3MJ65-F1
#
_cell.length_a   1.000
_cell.length_b   1.000
_cell.length_c   1.000
_cell.angle_alpha   90.00
_cell.angle_beta   90.00
_cell.angle_gamma   90.00
#
_symmetry.space_group_name_H-M   'P 1'
#
loop_
_entity.id
_entity.type
_entity.pdbx_description
1 polymer ?
#
loop_
_entity_poly.entity_id
_entity_poly.type
_entity_poly.pdbx_seq_one_letter_code
_entity_poly.pdbx_strand_id
1 'polypeptide(L)' 'MKKKEFLIVALLNFLAAIAFLVVVFITDRSSWQWGFGIVSLLFAIGGVGNLVLHAKNK' A
#
# COMPACT_ATOMS: atom_id res chain seq x y z
N MET A 1 8.38 -14.65 -10.08
CA MET A 1 6.96 -14.26 -10.08
C MET A 1 6.49 -14.05 -11.52
N LYS A 2 5.31 -14.57 -11.86
CA LYS A 2 4.71 -14.35 -13.17
C LYS A 2 4.24 -12.89 -13.29
N LYS A 3 4.26 -12.32 -14.50
CA LYS A 3 3.87 -10.93 -14.79
C LYS A 3 2.55 -10.48 -14.14
N LYS A 4 1.54 -11.37 -14.13
CA LYS A 4 0.22 -11.11 -13.52
C LYS A 4 0.27 -10.99 -12.00
N GLU A 5 1.23 -11.64 -11.34
CA GLU A 5 1.39 -11.62 -9.88
C GLU A 5 1.81 -10.22 -9.40
N PHE A 6 2.67 -9.51 -10.15
CA PHE A 6 3.05 -8.13 -9.78
C PHE A 6 1.86 -7.16 -9.76
N LEU A 7 0.93 -7.28 -10.71
CA LEU A 7 -0.27 -6.45 -10.74
C LEU A 7 -1.20 -6.76 -9.56
N ILE A 8 -1.37 -8.04 -9.24
CA ILE A 8 -2.19 -8.48 -8.10
C ILE A 8 -1.58 -7.98 -6.79
N VAL A 9 -0.27 -8.15 -6.61
CA VAL A 9 0.44 -7.65 -5.41
C VAL A 9 0.35 -6.13 -5.32
N ALA A 10 0.45 -5.41 -6.44
CA ALA A 10 0.25 -3.95 -6.46
C ALA A 10 -1.16 -3.56 -5.99
N LEU A 11 -2.20 -4.21 -6.50
CA LEU A 11 -3.59 -3.98 -6.09
C LEU A 11 -3.82 -4.26 -4.61
N LEU A 12 -3.31 -5.38 -4.10
CA LEU A 12 -3.41 -5.73 -2.67
C LEU A 12 -2.69 -4.70 -1.78
N ASN A 13 -1.52 -4.22 -2.20
CA ASN A 13 -0.79 -3.17 -1.49
C ASN A 13 -1.57 -1.85 -1.46
N PHE A 14 -2.21 -1.44 -2.57
CA PHE A 14 -3.04 -0.24 -2.57
C PHE A 14 -4.30 -0.39 -1.70
N LEU A 15 -4.95 -1.55 -1.71
CA LEU A 15 -6.06 -1.87 -0.81
C LEU A 15 -5.65 -1.75 0.66
N ALA A 16 -4.50 -2.31 1.02
CA ALA A 16 -3.94 -2.19 2.37
C ALA A 16 -3.63 -0.73 2.73
N ALA A 17 -3.02 0.03 1.81
CA ALA A 17 -2.72 1.45 2.02
C ALA A 17 -3.99 2.25 2.34
N ILE A 18 -5.08 2.04 1.59
CA ILE A 18 -6.38 2.68 1.81
C ILE A 18 -6.97 2.26 3.17
N ALA A 19 -6.94 0.97 3.50
CA ALA A 19 -7.45 0.49 4.79
C ALA A 19 -6.74 1.16 5.97
N PHE A 20 -5.41 1.21 5.96
CA PHE A 20 -4.65 1.90 7.00
C PHE A 20 -4.88 3.41 7.01
N LEU A 21 -5.06 4.04 5.85
CA LEU A 21 -5.41 5.46 5.76
C LEU A 21 -6.76 5.75 6.44
N VAL A 22 -7.77 4.90 6.20
CA VAL A 22 -9.08 5.00 6.88
C VAL A 22 -8.90 4.88 8.39
N VAL A 23 -8.08 3.94 8.86
CA VAL A 23 -7.78 3.78 10.30
C VAL A 23 -7.16 5.06 10.89
N VAL A 24 -6.26 5.73 10.16
CA VAL A 24 -5.68 7.02 10.60
C VAL A 24 -6.77 8.07 10.84
N PHE A 25 -7.79 8.15 9.98
CA PHE A 25 -8.86 9.13 10.12
C PHE A 25 -9.85 8.82 11.24
N ILE A 26 -10.06 7.55 11.58
CA ILE A 26 -11.03 7.15 12.63
C ILE A 26 -10.40 7.00 14.01
N THR A 27 -9.07 6.90 14.12
CA THR A 27 -8.42 6.66 15.41
C THR A 27 -8.16 7.98 16.15
N ASP A 28 -8.53 8.04 17.42
CA ASP A 28 -8.35 9.23 18.28
C ASP A 28 -6.97 9.31 18.94
N ARG A 29 -6.19 8.22 18.89
CA ARG A 29 -4.84 8.18 19.47
C ARG A 29 -3.81 8.73 18.51
N SER A 30 -3.29 9.92 18.80
CA SER A 30 -2.26 10.59 17.99
C SER A 30 -1.04 9.69 17.67
N SER A 31 -0.54 8.90 18.64
CA SER A 31 0.58 7.98 18.38
C SER A 31 0.24 6.86 17.38
N TRP A 32 -1.03 6.43 17.35
CA TRP A 32 -1.52 5.41 16.42
C TRP A 32 -1.76 6.00 15.03
N GLN A 33 -2.23 7.25 14.94
CA GLN A 33 -2.36 7.97 13.66
C GLN A 33 -1.02 8.02 12.92
N TRP A 34 0.06 8.39 13.62
CA TRP A 34 1.40 8.40 13.04
C TRP A 34 1.86 7.00 12.60
N GLY A 35 1.68 5.98 13.46
CA GLY A 35 2.04 4.61 13.14
C GLY A 35 1.31 4.07 11.90
N PHE A 36 -0.01 4.20 11.86
CA PHE A 36 -0.82 3.75 10.73
C PHE A 36 -0.61 4.58 9.47
N GLY A 37 -0.30 5.88 9.60
CA GLY A 37 0.05 6.75 8.49
C GLY A 37 1.35 6.29 7.80
N ILE A 38 2.37 5.95 8.59
CA ILE A 38 3.62 5.39 8.07
C ILE A 38 3.37 4.05 7.37
N VAL A 39 2.59 3.16 7.98
CA VAL A 39 2.24 1.86 7.39
C VAL A 39 1.48 2.03 6.07
N SER A 40 0.49 2.92 6.02
CA SER A 40 -0.23 3.27 4.79
C SER A 40 0.71 3.73 3.68
N LEU A 41 1.67 4.59 4.01
CA LEU A 41 2.67 5.10 3.06
C LEU A 41 3.56 3.97 2.53
N LEU A 42 4.04 3.08 3.39
CA LEU A 42 4.88 1.93 2.99
C LEU A 42 4.14 1.01 2.02
N PHE A 43 2.86 0.72 2.29
CA PHE A 43 2.03 -0.06 1.39
C PHE A 43 1.80 0.66 0.05
N ALA A 44 1.58 1.98 0.05
CA ALA A 44 1.45 2.75 -1.19
C ALA A 44 2.73 2.70 -2.04
N ILE A 45 3.90 2.89 -1.42
CA ILE A 45 5.21 2.79 -2.09
C ILE A 45 5.43 1.37 -2.62
N GLY A 46 5.11 0.34 -1.83
CA GLY A 46 5.18 -1.07 -2.26
C GLY A 46 4.26 -1.36 -3.44
N GLY A 47 3.05 -0.79 -3.46
CA GLY A 47 2.10 -0.87 -4.57
C GLY A 47 2.68 -0.25 -5.85
N VAL A 48 3.21 0.97 -5.76
CA VAL A 48 3.87 1.67 -6.88
C VAL A 48 5.07 0.87 -7.40
N GLY A 49 5.92 0.35 -6.52
CA GLY A 49 7.07 -0.47 -6.90
C GLY A 49 6.67 -1.73 -7.69
N ASN A 50 5.65 -2.44 -7.23
CA ASN A 50 5.11 -3.61 -7.95
C ASN A 50 4.47 -3.24 -9.29
N LEU A 51 3.81 -2.08 -9.37
CA LEU A 51 3.25 -1.56 -10.61
C LEU A 51 4.34 -1.22 -11.64
N VAL A 52 5.43 -0.60 -11.19
CA VAL A 52 6.62 -0.30 -12.01
C VAL A 52 7.28 -1.61 -12.49
N LEU A 53 7.40 -2.62 -11.63
CA LEU A 53 7.93 -3.93 -12.03
C LEU A 53 7.02 -4.64 -13.05
N HIS A 54 5.70 -4.53 -12.92
CA HIS A 54 4.76 -5.03 -13.92
C HIS A 54 4.92 -4.30 -15.26
N ALA A 55 5.12 -2.98 -15.24
CA ALA A 55 5.30 -2.15 -16.42
C ALA A 55 6.66 -2.34 -17.10
N LYS A 56 7.73 -2.62 -16.35
CA LYS A 56 9.06 -2.93 -16.92
C LYS A 56 9.12 -4.33 -17.53
N ASN A 57 8.38 -5.28 -16.95
CA ASN A 57 8.22 -6.63 -17.48
C ASN A 57 7.03 -6.73 -18.47
N LYS A 58 6.65 -5.61 -19.13
CA LYS A 58 5.61 -5.62 -20.16
C LYS A 58 6.10 -6.21 -21.46
#